data_AF-A0A224XM04-F1
#
_entry.id   AF-A0A224XM04-F1
#
_cell.length_a   1.000
_cell.length_b   1.000
_cell.length_c   1.000
_cell.angle_alpha   90.00
_cell.angle_beta   90.00
_cell.angle_gamma   90.00
#
_symmetry.space_group_name_H-M   'P 1'
#
loop_
_entity.id
_entity.type
_entity.pdbx_description
1 polymer ?
#
loop_
_entity_poly.entity_id
_entity_poly.type
_entity_poly.pdbx_seq_one_letter_code
_entity_poly.pdbx_strand_id
1 'polypeptide(L)'
;MVEVKNELSSCFIYKYSSIECVGPYFVQYVTNLNQDVNGCSEECESLEQIDESFVIDENDEIYLRSLDPKEWKKQDHYAVLGLEHLRYKASAALIKSAYRQKVLKHHPDKRKAKGEVVNRDHDYFTCITKAWEILGDKSKRRSYDSVDPQFEDSLPYSSDIIKHDFYKLFSEYFERNSRWTDKRPVPQLGGPEDTRDKVDKFYKFWYDFESWREYSYEDEEAKESGQDREERRWIEKQNRAVRAKRKKEEMCRIRNLVDLAYNADPRIVKFKQEDREKKEALKRAKAEAAKARQEELERIAKEEEERARREKEEAEALEKAKQKALKAEREAHKRALKRERKALRDECKEHGYYVENQNDLVKHMEFTEKLCEMLSAKELEEFNTELRNGGKDVFLAKLDQVEKKLQDERQKMMQTSNRQGNGPGNSKSHTWTQDDINLLIKAVNLFPAGTSQRWEVVANFMKQHCKNGHEYNLSPKDVLSKAKELQSCSDEQNARLKLAANKTAYKQLEEQQNKRPGVGESLPEETSQRFLVGEAWTAEEQRLLEQALKTYPTNTQERWDRIAECVKSRTKKECILRYKELAEMVRAKKAAQNIVK
;
A
#
# COMPACT_ATOMS: atom_id res chain seq x y z
N MET A 1 -30.23 43.61 -69.89
CA MET A 1 -30.91 44.32 -71.00
C MET A 1 -30.30 45.71 -71.04
N VAL A 2 -29.29 45.94 -71.92
CA VAL A 2 -29.34 46.78 -73.15
C VAL A 2 -29.81 48.21 -72.81
N GLU A 3 -28.99 49.26 -72.91
CA GLU A 3 -28.46 49.83 -74.16
C GLU A 3 -27.03 50.39 -74.08
N VAL A 4 -26.37 50.40 -75.24
CA VAL A 4 -25.05 50.96 -75.52
C VAL A 4 -25.21 52.34 -76.15
N LYS A 5 -24.39 53.34 -75.77
CA LYS A 5 -23.78 54.29 -76.73
C LYS A 5 -22.54 54.98 -76.16
N ASN A 6 -21.45 54.82 -76.93
CA ASN A 6 -20.16 55.51 -76.92
C ASN A 6 -20.22 57.01 -76.65
N GLU A 7 -19.37 57.50 -75.75
CA GLU A 7 -18.65 58.78 -75.91
C GLU A 7 -17.23 58.68 -75.33
N LEU A 8 -16.28 59.26 -76.06
CA LEU A 8 -14.83 59.23 -75.84
C LEU A 8 -14.38 60.11 -74.66
N SER A 9 -13.23 59.77 -74.09
CA SER A 9 -12.40 60.55 -73.15
C SER A 9 -12.92 60.73 -71.72
N SER A 10 -12.42 59.91 -70.78
CA SER A 10 -12.09 60.37 -69.43
C SER A 10 -11.08 59.42 -68.76
N CYS A 11 -10.10 59.99 -68.03
CA CYS A 11 -9.16 59.26 -67.19
C CYS A 11 -9.89 58.33 -66.23
N PHE A 12 -9.55 57.03 -66.24
CA PHE A 12 -9.98 56.11 -65.18
C PHE A 12 -9.27 56.47 -63.87
N ILE A 13 -10.00 57.09 -62.94
CA ILE A 13 -9.58 57.22 -61.54
C ILE A 13 -10.03 55.94 -60.84
N TYR A 14 -9.07 55.05 -60.55
CA TYR A 14 -9.33 53.89 -59.70
C TYR A 14 -9.46 54.33 -58.24
N LYS A 15 -10.67 54.20 -57.67
CA LYS A 15 -10.87 54.26 -56.22
C LYS A 15 -10.70 52.84 -55.66
N TYR A 16 -9.63 52.63 -54.91
CA TYR A 16 -9.50 51.45 -54.06
C TYR A 16 -10.34 51.67 -52.80
N SER A 17 -11.16 50.69 -52.45
CA SER A 17 -11.86 50.63 -51.17
C SER A 17 -11.34 49.45 -50.38
N SER A 18 -10.90 49.68 -49.14
CA SER A 18 -10.56 48.61 -48.21
C SER A 18 -11.86 47.93 -47.78
N ILE A 19 -12.07 46.69 -48.22
CA ILE A 19 -13.20 45.88 -47.80
C ILE A 19 -12.73 45.07 -46.60
N GLU A 20 -13.31 45.33 -45.43
CA GLU A 20 -13.12 44.47 -44.25
C GLU A 20 -13.99 43.22 -44.40
N CYS A 21 -13.35 42.07 -44.57
CA CYS A 21 -14.05 40.80 -44.57
C CYS A 21 -14.45 40.45 -43.14
N VAL A 22 -15.75 40.46 -42.84
CA VAL A 22 -16.30 40.04 -41.54
C VAL A 22 -17.24 38.87 -41.72
N GLY A 23 -17.10 37.85 -40.87
CA GLY A 23 -18.01 36.70 -40.84
C GLY A 23 -17.36 35.42 -40.29
N PRO A 24 -18.17 34.48 -39.76
CA PRO A 24 -17.66 33.25 -39.15
C PRO A 24 -16.78 32.43 -40.11
N TYR A 25 -17.12 32.41 -41.39
CA TYR A 25 -16.36 31.72 -42.43
C TYR A 25 -15.01 32.37 -42.73
N PHE A 26 -14.92 33.71 -42.69
CA PHE A 26 -13.65 34.42 -42.88
C PHE A 26 -12.74 34.24 -41.66
N VAL A 27 -13.31 34.32 -40.45
CA VAL A 27 -12.56 34.01 -39.21
C VAL A 27 -12.06 32.57 -39.24
N GLN A 28 -12.87 31.62 -39.69
CA GLN A 28 -12.48 30.22 -39.82
C GLN A 28 -11.41 29.99 -40.89
N TYR A 29 -11.50 30.71 -42.02
CA TYR A 29 -10.47 30.72 -43.06
C TYR A 29 -9.14 31.26 -42.53
N VAL A 30 -9.16 32.37 -41.78
CA VAL A 30 -7.96 32.96 -41.16
C VAL A 30 -7.39 32.06 -40.06
N THR A 31 -8.22 31.40 -39.26
CA THR A 31 -7.74 30.43 -38.27
C THR A 31 -7.13 29.19 -38.91
N ASN A 32 -7.67 28.75 -40.04
CA ASN A 32 -7.10 27.63 -40.80
C ASN A 32 -5.76 28.04 -41.45
N LEU A 33 -5.66 29.25 -42.01
CA LEU A 33 -4.40 29.81 -42.51
C LEU A 33 -3.32 29.87 -41.42
N ASN A 34 -3.71 30.22 -40.20
CA ASN A 34 -2.82 30.31 -39.04
C ASN A 34 -2.55 28.96 -38.35
N GLN A 35 -3.27 27.88 -38.71
CA GLN A 35 -2.98 26.52 -38.25
C GLN A 35 -2.03 25.79 -39.21
N ASP A 36 -2.03 26.15 -40.50
CA ASP A 36 -1.13 25.56 -41.51
C ASP A 36 0.31 26.13 -41.49
N VAL A 37 0.61 27.13 -40.66
CA VAL A 37 2.00 27.63 -40.47
C VAL A 37 2.91 26.71 -39.65
N ASN A 38 2.43 25.53 -39.25
CA ASN A 38 3.26 24.47 -38.66
C ASN A 38 3.60 23.31 -39.61
N GLY A 39 3.42 23.49 -40.92
CA GLY A 39 3.89 22.54 -41.92
C GLY A 39 4.15 23.18 -43.28
N CYS A 40 5.43 23.35 -43.62
CA CYS A 40 5.90 23.49 -44.99
C CYS A 40 5.30 24.66 -45.81
N SER A 41 5.72 25.89 -45.50
CA SER A 41 5.63 26.98 -46.47
C SER A 41 6.77 26.81 -47.48
N GLU A 42 6.46 26.24 -48.65
CA GLU A 42 7.16 26.60 -49.89
C GLU A 42 6.91 28.09 -50.11
N GLU A 43 7.82 28.92 -49.62
CA GLU A 43 7.90 30.31 -50.04
C GLU A 43 8.26 30.33 -51.51
N CYS A 44 7.31 30.83 -52.30
CA CYS A 44 7.48 31.26 -53.68
C CYS A 44 8.79 32.05 -53.81
N GLU A 45 9.68 31.56 -54.69
CA GLU A 45 10.96 32.17 -55.03
C GLU A 45 10.76 33.58 -55.62
N SER A 46 10.55 34.58 -54.77
CA SER A 46 10.79 35.96 -55.12
C SER A 46 12.29 36.22 -54.96
N LEU A 47 12.99 36.29 -56.09
CA LEU A 47 14.34 36.87 -56.31
C LEU A 47 15.11 37.12 -55.00
N GLU A 48 15.87 36.09 -54.61
CA GLU A 48 16.83 36.14 -53.50
C GLU A 48 17.58 37.48 -53.54
N GLN A 49 17.25 38.39 -52.61
CA GLN A 49 18.20 39.42 -52.19
C GLN A 49 19.40 38.66 -51.64
N ILE A 50 20.41 38.50 -52.50
CA ILE A 50 21.75 38.14 -52.08
C ILE A 50 22.07 39.16 -51.00
N ASP A 51 22.25 38.71 -49.77
CA ASP A 51 22.79 39.54 -48.71
C ASP A 51 24.19 39.98 -49.17
N GLU A 52 24.24 41.16 -49.80
CA GLU A 52 25.45 41.77 -50.39
C GLU A 52 26.51 42.08 -49.32
N SER A 53 26.24 41.79 -48.04
CA SER A 53 27.18 41.99 -46.94
C SER A 53 28.17 40.84 -46.71
N PHE A 54 27.95 39.64 -47.29
CA PHE A 54 28.93 38.56 -47.18
C PHE A 54 30.03 38.72 -48.23
N VAL A 55 31.14 39.34 -47.83
CA VAL A 55 32.36 39.49 -48.63
C VAL A 55 33.30 38.32 -48.31
N ILE A 56 33.64 37.53 -49.33
CA ILE A 56 34.67 36.49 -49.21
C ILE A 56 36.02 37.19 -48.97
N ASP A 57 36.60 36.98 -47.79
CA ASP A 57 37.92 37.51 -47.39
C ASP A 57 39.00 37.09 -48.43
N GLU A 58 39.97 37.97 -48.67
CA GLU A 58 41.12 37.67 -49.52
C GLU A 58 42.04 36.61 -48.88
N ASN A 59 42.08 36.53 -47.54
CA ASN A 59 42.83 35.50 -46.80
C ASN A 59 42.27 34.08 -46.99
N ASP A 60 41.02 33.98 -47.45
CA ASP A 60 40.28 32.74 -47.63
C ASP A 60 40.88 31.87 -48.76
N GLU A 61 41.57 32.51 -49.73
CA GLU A 61 42.30 31.81 -50.80
C GLU A 61 43.53 31.06 -50.30
N ILE A 62 44.27 31.64 -49.34
CA ILE A 62 45.47 31.02 -48.78
C ILE A 62 45.07 29.80 -47.95
N TYR A 63 44.05 29.95 -47.11
CA TYR A 63 43.51 28.86 -46.30
C TYR A 63 43.02 27.71 -47.19
N LEU A 64 42.17 27.99 -48.19
CA LEU A 64 41.62 26.96 -49.07
C LEU A 64 42.71 26.21 -49.84
N ARG A 65 43.74 26.89 -50.33
CA ARG A 65 44.86 26.25 -51.03
C ARG A 65 45.70 25.34 -50.13
N SER A 66 45.69 25.55 -48.81
CA SER A 66 46.40 24.70 -47.85
C SER A 66 45.69 23.38 -47.52
N LEU A 67 44.42 23.24 -47.91
CA LEU A 67 43.60 22.08 -47.58
C LEU A 67 43.92 20.89 -48.49
N ASP A 68 44.02 19.70 -47.89
CA ASP A 68 44.08 18.43 -48.62
C ASP A 68 42.68 17.82 -48.79
N PRO A 69 42.21 17.60 -50.03
CA PRO A 69 40.95 16.90 -50.30
C PRO A 69 40.78 15.54 -49.63
N LYS A 70 41.88 14.82 -49.37
CA LYS A 70 41.83 13.50 -48.71
C LYS A 70 41.49 13.60 -47.22
N GLU A 71 41.81 14.73 -46.58
CA GLU A 71 41.55 14.97 -45.16
C GLU A 71 40.29 15.80 -44.90
N TRP A 72 39.37 15.89 -45.88
CA TRP A 72 38.15 16.71 -45.78
C TRP A 72 37.33 16.46 -44.50
N LYS A 73 37.31 15.23 -43.98
CA LYS A 73 36.55 14.87 -42.77
C LYS A 73 37.07 15.58 -41.49
N LYS A 74 38.35 15.96 -41.45
CA LYS A 74 38.99 16.67 -40.32
C LYS A 74 38.91 18.20 -40.45
N GLN A 75 38.47 18.70 -41.59
CA GLN A 75 38.41 20.14 -41.86
C GLN A 75 37.17 20.77 -41.21
N ASP A 76 37.27 22.07 -40.95
CA ASP A 76 36.12 22.84 -40.50
C ASP A 76 35.28 23.25 -41.72
N HIS A 77 34.14 22.60 -41.93
CA HIS A 77 33.28 22.83 -43.09
C HIS A 77 32.70 24.26 -43.10
N TYR A 78 32.54 24.88 -41.93
CA TYR A 78 32.10 26.28 -41.87
C TYR A 78 33.24 27.21 -42.30
N ALA A 79 34.47 26.97 -41.85
CA ALA A 79 35.62 27.75 -42.30
C ALA A 79 35.86 27.61 -43.81
N VAL A 80 35.70 26.41 -44.38
CA VAL A 80 35.80 26.18 -45.83
C VAL A 80 34.82 27.06 -46.62
N LEU A 81 33.60 27.27 -46.10
CA LEU A 81 32.61 28.17 -46.71
C LEU A 81 32.75 29.64 -46.30
N GLY A 82 33.72 30.00 -45.45
CA GLY A 82 33.91 31.36 -44.93
C GLY A 82 32.92 31.75 -43.82
N LEU A 83 32.27 30.77 -43.19
CA LEU A 83 31.24 30.93 -42.16
C LEU A 83 31.74 30.57 -40.76
N GLU A 84 33.06 30.57 -40.54
CA GLU A 84 33.69 30.19 -39.26
C GLU A 84 33.13 30.96 -38.05
N HIS A 85 32.82 32.25 -38.24
CA HIS A 85 32.31 33.13 -37.17
C HIS A 85 30.85 32.83 -36.79
N LEU A 86 30.06 32.21 -37.67
CA LEU A 86 28.65 31.91 -37.44
C LEU A 86 28.42 30.45 -37.02
N ARG A 87 29.17 29.50 -37.57
CA ARG A 87 29.05 28.04 -37.31
C ARG A 87 27.58 27.58 -37.32
N TYR A 88 27.14 26.92 -36.24
CA TYR A 88 25.78 26.42 -36.03
C TYR A 88 24.70 27.52 -36.08
N LYS A 89 25.05 28.81 -35.92
CA LYS A 89 24.12 29.94 -36.05
C LYS A 89 23.85 30.34 -37.51
N ALA A 90 24.65 29.87 -38.47
CA ALA A 90 24.47 30.20 -39.88
C ALA A 90 23.11 29.68 -40.40
N SER A 91 22.36 30.52 -41.12
CA SER A 91 21.10 30.10 -41.74
C SER A 91 21.34 29.20 -42.96
N ALA A 92 20.37 28.36 -43.33
CA ALA A 92 20.48 27.52 -44.52
C ALA A 92 20.63 28.37 -45.80
N ALA A 93 19.92 29.50 -45.87
CA ALA A 93 20.04 30.46 -46.96
C ALA A 93 21.44 31.06 -47.06
N LEU A 94 22.05 31.42 -45.92
CA LEU A 94 23.41 31.95 -45.88
C LEU A 94 24.44 30.91 -46.33
N ILE A 95 24.31 29.66 -45.87
CA ILE A 95 25.20 28.54 -46.30
C ILE A 95 25.08 28.33 -47.82
N LYS A 96 23.87 28.37 -48.37
CA LYS A 96 23.61 28.25 -49.82
C LYS A 96 24.20 29.43 -50.60
N SER A 97 24.08 30.65 -50.08
CA SER A 97 24.67 31.85 -50.66
C SER A 97 26.21 31.77 -50.68
N ALA A 98 26.82 31.47 -49.53
CA ALA A 98 28.26 31.34 -49.37
C ALA A 98 28.85 30.26 -50.29
N TYR A 99 28.19 29.10 -50.38
CA TYR A 99 28.59 28.05 -51.32
C TYR A 99 28.54 28.54 -52.78
N ARG A 100 27.45 29.19 -53.21
CA ARG A 100 27.33 29.73 -54.58
C ARG A 100 28.44 30.72 -54.89
N GLN A 101 28.76 31.63 -53.97
CA GLN A 101 29.86 32.59 -54.17
C GLN A 101 31.23 31.89 -54.22
N LYS A 102 31.50 30.92 -53.34
CA LYS A 102 32.73 30.10 -53.36
C LYS A 102 32.87 29.32 -54.67
N VAL A 103 31.79 28.74 -55.18
CA VAL A 103 31.78 28.07 -56.49
C VAL A 103 32.11 29.07 -57.60
N LEU A 104 31.48 30.25 -57.60
CA LEU A 104 31.74 31.25 -58.63
C LEU A 104 33.20 31.72 -58.68
N LYS A 105 33.86 31.81 -57.52
CA LYS A 105 35.25 32.27 -57.38
C LYS A 105 36.27 31.15 -57.64
N HIS A 106 36.05 29.95 -57.10
CA HIS A 106 37.05 28.87 -57.04
C HIS A 106 36.82 27.70 -58.00
N HIS A 107 35.80 27.72 -58.86
CA HIS A 107 35.52 26.61 -59.78
C HIS A 107 36.74 26.25 -60.65
N PRO A 108 37.11 24.97 -60.80
CA PRO A 108 38.30 24.53 -61.52
C PRO A 108 38.32 25.02 -62.98
N ASP A 109 37.17 24.99 -63.67
CA ASP A 109 37.12 25.42 -65.07
C ASP A 109 37.33 26.95 -65.22
N LYS A 110 36.86 27.76 -64.27
CA LYS A 110 37.10 29.21 -64.26
C LYS A 110 38.56 29.55 -63.92
N ARG A 111 39.17 28.78 -63.03
CA ARG A 111 40.60 28.92 -62.67
C ARG A 111 41.53 28.50 -63.82
N LYS A 112 41.17 27.43 -64.54
CA LYS A 112 41.86 27.04 -65.79
C LYS A 112 41.75 28.12 -66.87
N ALA A 113 40.58 28.76 -67.02
CA ALA A 113 40.42 29.89 -67.93
C ALA A 113 41.29 31.11 -67.57
N LYS A 114 41.66 31.26 -66.29
CA LYS A 114 42.61 32.27 -65.80
C LYS A 114 44.09 31.83 -65.90
N GLY A 115 44.37 30.63 -66.42
CA GLY A 115 45.72 30.12 -66.61
C GLY A 115 46.32 29.36 -65.42
N GLU A 116 45.54 29.03 -64.38
CA GLU A 116 46.05 28.22 -63.27
C GLU A 116 46.14 26.72 -63.62
N VAL A 117 47.23 26.07 -63.19
CA VAL A 117 47.37 24.61 -63.27
C VAL A 117 46.53 23.96 -62.18
N VAL A 118 45.45 23.29 -62.57
CA VAL A 118 44.53 22.61 -61.64
C VAL A 118 44.69 21.09 -61.80
N ASN A 119 45.24 20.43 -60.78
CA ASN A 119 45.22 18.98 -60.68
C ASN A 119 43.89 18.52 -60.06
N ARG A 120 43.07 17.82 -60.83
CA ARG A 120 41.70 17.45 -60.41
C ARG A 120 41.65 16.54 -59.18
N ASP A 121 42.64 15.67 -59.00
CA ASP A 121 42.64 14.68 -57.91
C ASP A 121 43.05 15.27 -56.56
N HIS A 122 43.64 16.48 -56.57
CA HIS A 122 44.16 17.17 -55.40
C HIS A 122 43.66 18.62 -55.28
N ASP A 123 42.58 18.98 -55.99
CA ASP A 123 42.06 20.34 -55.94
C ASP A 123 41.19 20.58 -54.70
N TYR A 124 41.50 21.66 -53.97
CA TYR A 124 40.76 22.08 -52.77
C TYR A 124 39.29 22.40 -53.03
N PHE A 125 38.89 22.57 -54.30
CA PHE A 125 37.48 22.68 -54.69
C PHE A 125 36.65 21.46 -54.25
N THR A 126 37.28 20.29 -54.14
CA THR A 126 36.66 19.09 -53.57
C THR A 126 36.25 19.33 -52.11
N CYS A 127 37.08 20.02 -51.31
CA CYS A 127 36.76 20.38 -49.93
C CYS A 127 35.53 21.31 -49.87
N ILE A 128 35.44 22.29 -50.78
CA ILE A 128 34.28 23.19 -50.88
C ILE A 128 33.00 22.41 -51.20
N THR A 129 33.08 21.46 -52.12
CA THR A 129 31.94 20.60 -52.49
C THR A 129 31.53 19.72 -51.31
N LYS A 130 32.49 19.10 -50.61
CA LYS A 130 32.23 18.29 -49.41
C LYS A 130 31.62 19.11 -48.27
N ALA A 131 32.10 20.32 -48.04
CA ALA A 131 31.54 21.22 -47.03
C ALA A 131 30.06 21.53 -47.32
N TRP A 132 29.69 21.77 -48.58
CA TRP A 132 28.29 21.94 -48.97
C TRP A 132 27.46 20.65 -48.85
N GLU A 133 28.00 19.50 -49.23
CA GLU A 133 27.30 18.21 -49.05
C GLU A 133 26.95 17.91 -47.59
N ILE A 134 27.78 18.39 -46.64
CA ILE A 134 27.56 18.24 -45.19
C ILE A 134 26.65 19.35 -44.66
N LEU A 135 26.95 20.62 -44.94
CA LEU A 135 26.25 21.77 -44.34
C LEU A 135 24.94 22.15 -45.03
N GLY A 136 24.79 21.81 -46.31
CA GLY A 136 23.59 22.08 -47.11
C GLY A 136 22.42 21.16 -46.78
N ASP A 137 22.71 19.91 -46.38
CA ASP A 137 21.69 18.96 -45.91
C ASP A 137 21.46 19.11 -44.40
N LYS A 138 20.21 19.30 -43.99
CA LYS A 138 19.85 19.53 -42.57
C LYS A 138 20.25 18.37 -41.65
N SER A 139 20.13 17.12 -42.12
CA SER A 139 20.46 15.94 -41.30
C SER A 139 21.98 15.80 -41.15
N LYS A 140 22.72 15.92 -42.25
CA LYS A 140 24.20 15.86 -42.21
C LYS A 140 24.81 17.03 -41.46
N ARG A 141 24.19 18.21 -41.54
CA ARG A 141 24.59 19.37 -40.76
C ARG A 141 24.38 19.11 -39.26
N ARG A 142 23.24 18.53 -38.87
CA ARG A 142 22.99 18.15 -37.46
C ARG A 142 24.02 17.14 -36.96
N SER A 143 24.37 16.13 -37.75
CA SER A 143 25.38 15.14 -37.34
C SER A 143 26.77 15.74 -37.21
N TYR A 144 27.14 16.69 -38.09
CA TYR A 144 28.38 17.44 -37.99
C TYR A 144 28.40 18.39 -36.78
N ASP A 145 27.35 19.20 -36.62
CA ASP A 145 27.22 20.14 -35.50
C ASP A 145 27.23 19.43 -34.14
N SER A 146 26.80 18.17 -34.08
CA SER A 146 26.81 17.34 -32.86
C SER A 146 28.21 16.97 -32.38
N VAL A 147 29.23 17.05 -33.23
CA VAL A 147 30.63 16.69 -32.92
C VAL A 147 31.57 17.89 -33.06
N ASP A 148 31.02 19.09 -32.92
CA ASP A 148 31.72 20.37 -32.99
C ASP A 148 32.87 20.46 -31.97
N PRO A 149 34.15 20.47 -32.40
CA PRO A 149 35.29 20.48 -31.48
C PRO A 149 35.40 21.76 -30.64
N GLN A 150 34.76 22.84 -31.07
CA GLN A 150 34.72 24.10 -30.31
C GLN A 150 33.66 24.09 -29.21
N PHE A 151 32.76 23.10 -29.20
CA PHE A 151 31.82 22.93 -28.10
C PHE A 151 32.52 22.28 -26.92
N GLU A 152 32.59 23.01 -25.81
CA GLU A 152 33.16 22.48 -24.60
C GLU A 152 32.13 21.59 -23.87
N ASP A 153 32.38 20.29 -23.82
CA ASP A 153 31.52 19.33 -23.11
C ASP A 153 31.79 19.29 -21.59
N SER A 154 32.76 20.07 -21.09
CA SER A 154 33.15 20.09 -19.67
C SER A 154 31.98 20.42 -18.73
N LEU A 155 32.02 19.84 -17.52
CA LEU A 155 31.12 20.16 -16.41
C LEU A 155 31.85 21.05 -15.40
N PRO A 156 31.13 21.91 -14.65
CA PRO A 156 31.76 22.73 -13.62
C PRO A 156 32.38 21.84 -12.54
N TYR A 157 33.61 22.16 -12.14
CA TYR A 157 34.28 21.46 -11.03
C TYR A 157 33.67 21.87 -9.69
N SER A 158 33.72 20.98 -8.69
CA SER A 158 33.22 21.27 -7.35
C SER A 158 33.84 22.52 -6.72
N SER A 159 35.10 22.84 -7.06
CA SER A 159 35.76 24.08 -6.62
C SER A 159 35.11 25.34 -7.19
N ASP A 160 34.66 25.28 -8.44
CA ASP A 160 34.15 26.43 -9.16
C ASP A 160 32.73 26.76 -8.71
N ILE A 161 31.95 25.72 -8.43
CA ILE A 161 30.61 25.81 -7.83
C ILE A 161 30.65 26.55 -6.48
N ILE A 162 31.73 26.38 -5.70
CA ILE A 162 31.89 27.02 -4.39
C ILE A 162 32.39 28.46 -4.52
N LYS A 163 33.26 28.74 -5.51
CA LYS A 163 33.94 30.04 -5.66
C LYS A 163 33.13 31.05 -6.44
N HIS A 164 32.36 30.61 -7.44
CA HIS A 164 31.63 31.49 -8.34
C HIS A 164 30.17 31.64 -7.93
N ASP A 165 29.55 32.70 -8.43
CA ASP A 165 28.10 32.88 -8.30
C ASP A 165 27.35 31.75 -9.02
N PHE A 166 26.48 31.06 -8.28
CA PHE A 166 25.71 29.92 -8.78
C PHE A 166 24.92 30.26 -10.04
N TYR A 167 24.20 31.39 -10.04
CA TYR A 167 23.30 31.75 -11.13
C TYR A 167 24.07 32.07 -12.39
N LYS A 168 25.14 32.86 -12.29
CA LYS A 168 25.98 33.17 -13.44
C LYS A 168 26.63 31.92 -14.02
N LEU A 169 27.27 31.12 -13.17
CA LEU A 169 27.98 29.91 -13.59
C LEU A 169 27.03 28.93 -14.31
N PHE A 170 25.95 28.51 -13.65
CA PHE A 170 25.07 27.49 -14.22
C PHE A 170 24.22 28.02 -15.37
N SER A 171 23.88 29.31 -15.42
CA SER A 171 23.16 29.88 -16.57
C SER A 171 23.97 29.74 -17.85
N GLU A 172 25.28 30.01 -17.82
CA GLU A 172 26.16 29.83 -18.98
C GLU A 172 26.18 28.37 -19.47
N TYR A 173 26.28 27.40 -18.55
CA TYR A 173 26.22 25.98 -18.91
C TYR A 173 24.86 25.56 -19.48
N PHE A 174 23.75 25.98 -18.86
CA PHE A 174 22.41 25.62 -19.35
C PHE A 174 22.10 26.30 -20.67
N GLU A 175 22.50 27.56 -20.87
CA GLU A 175 22.34 28.27 -22.14
C GLU A 175 23.15 27.61 -23.26
N ARG A 176 24.41 27.26 -22.99
CA ARG A 176 25.25 26.51 -23.94
C ARG A 176 24.62 25.18 -24.35
N ASN A 177 24.07 24.43 -23.41
CA ASN A 177 23.44 23.13 -23.68
C ASN A 177 22.02 23.26 -24.28
N SER A 178 21.36 24.42 -24.15
CA SER A 178 20.01 24.66 -24.72
C SER A 178 19.97 24.55 -26.24
N ARG A 179 21.13 24.72 -26.92
CA ARG A 179 21.26 24.56 -28.37
C ARG A 179 20.87 23.16 -28.84
N TRP A 180 21.00 22.16 -27.97
CA TRP A 180 20.81 20.75 -28.31
C TRP A 180 19.38 20.24 -28.19
N THR A 181 18.40 21.08 -27.84
CA THR A 181 17.00 20.67 -27.80
C THR A 181 16.17 21.41 -28.85
N ASP A 182 15.19 20.70 -29.42
CA ASP A 182 14.18 21.28 -30.30
C ASP A 182 12.96 21.80 -29.49
N LYS A 183 12.84 21.43 -28.21
CA LYS A 183 11.73 21.87 -27.34
C LYS A 183 11.90 23.37 -27.00
N ARG A 184 10.85 24.17 -27.26
CA ARG A 184 10.81 25.61 -27.00
C ARG A 184 9.49 25.98 -26.29
N PRO A 185 9.47 26.99 -25.41
CA PRO A 185 10.61 27.77 -24.93
C PRO A 185 11.48 26.96 -23.95
N VAL A 186 12.79 27.22 -23.94
CA VAL A 186 13.71 26.64 -22.94
C VAL A 186 13.62 27.48 -21.66
N PRO A 187 13.28 26.89 -20.50
CA PRO A 187 13.21 27.63 -19.26
C PRO A 187 14.60 28.07 -18.81
N GLN A 188 14.71 29.33 -18.39
CA GLN A 188 15.92 29.90 -17.80
C GLN A 188 16.03 29.53 -16.31
N LEU A 189 17.26 29.50 -15.78
CA LEU A 189 17.53 29.16 -14.38
C LEU A 189 16.84 30.11 -13.38
N GLY A 190 16.62 31.36 -13.80
CA GLY A 190 15.95 32.38 -13.01
C GLY A 190 16.85 33.01 -11.95
N GLY A 191 16.22 33.65 -10.95
CA GLY A 191 16.89 34.37 -9.87
C GLY A 191 16.61 33.79 -8.48
N PRO A 192 17.22 34.38 -7.43
CA PRO A 192 17.11 33.90 -6.05
C PRO A 192 15.69 33.95 -5.46
N GLU A 193 14.87 34.89 -5.93
CA GLU A 193 13.51 35.10 -5.42
C GLU A 193 12.43 34.34 -6.22
N ASP A 194 12.81 33.44 -7.13
CA ASP A 194 11.83 32.68 -7.90
C ASP A 194 11.06 31.69 -7.04
N THR A 195 9.76 31.59 -7.31
CA THR A 195 8.84 30.67 -6.65
C THR A 195 9.23 29.21 -6.90
N ARG A 196 8.96 28.33 -5.92
CA ARG A 196 9.18 26.88 -6.01
C ARG A 196 8.65 26.27 -7.31
N ASP A 197 7.44 26.64 -7.74
CA ASP A 197 6.83 26.11 -8.96
C ASP A 197 7.62 26.43 -10.24
N LYS A 198 8.24 27.61 -10.31
CA LYS A 198 9.09 27.98 -11.45
C LYS A 198 10.38 27.16 -11.45
N VAL A 199 11.01 27.02 -10.28
CA VAL A 199 12.23 26.24 -10.09
C VAL A 199 11.97 24.77 -10.43
N ASP A 200 10.85 24.21 -9.97
CA ASP A 200 10.46 22.83 -10.26
C ASP A 200 10.18 22.62 -11.76
N LYS A 201 9.54 23.58 -12.44
CA LYS A 201 9.35 23.53 -13.91
C LYS A 201 10.68 23.56 -14.66
N PHE A 202 11.63 24.39 -14.23
CA PHE A 202 12.97 24.44 -14.80
C PHE A 202 13.67 23.09 -14.67
N TYR A 203 13.78 22.55 -13.45
CA TYR A 203 14.46 21.26 -13.24
C TYR A 203 13.73 20.11 -13.92
N LYS A 204 12.39 20.12 -13.95
CA LYS A 204 11.62 19.12 -14.68
C LYS A 204 11.97 19.10 -16.17
N PHE A 205 12.01 20.25 -16.82
CA PHE A 205 12.42 20.35 -18.23
C PHE A 205 13.80 19.76 -18.47
N TRP A 206 14.76 20.06 -17.58
CA TRP A 206 16.13 19.59 -17.72
C TRP A 206 16.35 18.12 -17.33
N TYR A 207 15.56 17.58 -16.40
CA TYR A 207 15.55 16.13 -16.11
C TYR A 207 14.92 15.31 -17.24
N ASP A 208 13.92 15.90 -17.92
CA ASP A 208 13.25 15.37 -19.11
C ASP A 208 13.91 15.87 -20.42
N PHE A 209 15.16 16.34 -20.34
CA PHE A 209 15.87 16.92 -21.48
C PHE A 209 16.09 15.89 -22.58
N GLU A 210 15.69 16.26 -23.78
CA GLU A 210 15.90 15.47 -24.98
C GLU A 210 16.83 16.23 -25.93
N SER A 211 18.01 15.63 -26.16
CA SER A 211 18.97 16.14 -27.12
C SER A 211 18.71 15.59 -28.52
N TRP A 212 18.74 16.47 -29.51
CA TRP A 212 18.76 16.09 -30.93
C TRP A 212 20.15 15.66 -31.40
N ARG A 213 21.22 15.79 -30.58
CA ARG A 213 22.58 15.37 -30.96
C ARG A 213 22.59 13.92 -31.45
N GLU A 214 23.27 13.72 -32.56
CA GLU A 214 23.54 12.40 -33.14
C GLU A 214 24.99 12.31 -33.61
N TYR A 215 25.58 11.13 -33.51
CA TYR A 215 27.03 10.95 -33.70
C TYR A 215 27.39 10.21 -34.99
N SER A 216 26.52 10.29 -36.02
CA SER A 216 26.72 9.59 -37.30
C SER A 216 27.86 10.14 -38.15
N TYR A 217 28.27 11.39 -37.94
CA TYR A 217 29.46 11.93 -38.60
C TYR A 217 30.75 11.19 -38.21
N GLU A 218 30.80 10.69 -36.97
CA GLU A 218 31.95 9.96 -36.43
C GLU A 218 31.85 8.44 -36.60
N ASP A 219 30.92 7.95 -37.40
CA ASP A 219 30.88 6.54 -37.79
C ASP A 219 32.24 6.15 -38.43
N GLU A 220 32.85 5.07 -37.91
CA GLU A 220 34.20 4.63 -38.28
C GLU A 220 34.23 4.10 -39.72
N GLU A 221 33.24 3.27 -40.07
CA GLU A 221 33.09 2.70 -41.40
C GLU A 221 31.79 3.20 -42.05
N ALA A 222 31.90 3.67 -43.30
CA ALA A 222 30.72 4.04 -44.07
C ALA A 222 29.93 2.78 -44.42
N LYS A 223 28.61 2.78 -44.18
CA LYS A 223 27.74 1.64 -44.55
C LYS A 223 27.91 1.18 -46.00
N GLU A 224 28.31 2.07 -46.89
CA GLU A 224 28.54 1.79 -48.32
C GLU A 224 29.84 1.03 -48.61
N SER A 225 30.79 0.96 -47.66
CA SER A 225 32.06 0.22 -47.84
C SER A 225 31.90 -1.29 -47.77
N GLY A 226 30.77 -1.79 -47.23
CA GLY A 226 30.51 -3.23 -47.18
C GLY A 226 30.27 -3.81 -48.59
N GLN A 227 30.98 -4.89 -48.90
CA GLN A 227 30.91 -5.60 -50.18
C GLN A 227 29.57 -6.31 -50.32
N ASP A 228 29.14 -6.99 -49.24
CA ASP A 228 27.91 -7.78 -49.20
C ASP A 228 26.83 -7.19 -48.29
N ARG A 229 25.57 -7.61 -48.51
CA ARG A 229 24.42 -7.14 -47.72
C ARG A 229 24.59 -7.39 -46.22
N GLU A 230 25.19 -8.52 -45.84
CA GLU A 230 25.42 -8.88 -44.44
C GLU A 230 26.50 -8.00 -43.80
N GLU A 231 27.56 -7.70 -44.54
CA GLU A 231 28.62 -6.79 -44.10
C GLU A 231 28.07 -5.38 -43.89
N ARG A 232 27.30 -4.83 -44.84
CA ARG A 232 26.63 -3.51 -44.67
C ARG A 232 25.70 -3.47 -43.46
N ARG A 233 25.02 -4.58 -43.15
CA ARG A 233 24.17 -4.70 -41.96
C ARG A 233 25.00 -4.76 -40.68
N TRP A 234 26.13 -5.44 -40.72
CA TRP A 234 27.04 -5.56 -39.59
C TRP A 234 27.70 -4.21 -39.27
N ILE A 235 28.19 -3.48 -40.29
CA ILE A 235 28.74 -2.12 -40.16
C ILE A 235 27.71 -1.17 -39.52
N GLU A 236 26.49 -1.11 -40.07
CA GLU A 236 25.41 -0.29 -39.52
C GLU A 236 25.06 -0.68 -38.08
N LYS A 237 25.14 -1.97 -37.73
CA LYS A 237 24.91 -2.44 -36.36
C LYS A 237 26.01 -1.96 -35.41
N GLN A 238 27.28 -2.01 -35.81
CA GLN A 238 28.40 -1.50 -35.01
C GLN A 238 28.29 0.03 -34.83
N ASN A 239 28.11 0.77 -35.92
CA ASN A 239 27.94 2.22 -35.89
C ASN A 239 26.76 2.63 -35.01
N ARG A 240 25.62 1.95 -35.13
CA ARG A 240 24.46 2.19 -34.28
C ARG A 240 24.76 1.96 -32.80
N ALA A 241 25.53 0.92 -32.47
CA ALA A 241 25.92 0.65 -31.09
C ALA A 241 26.83 1.77 -30.54
N VAL A 242 27.81 2.24 -31.31
CA VAL A 242 28.69 3.35 -30.95
C VAL A 242 27.89 4.65 -30.77
N ARG A 243 27.01 4.99 -31.73
CA ARG A 243 26.12 6.16 -31.62
C ARG A 243 25.22 6.10 -30.40
N ALA A 244 24.63 4.94 -30.11
CA ALA A 244 23.80 4.75 -28.93
C ALA A 244 24.59 4.90 -27.63
N LYS A 245 25.83 4.41 -27.58
CA LYS A 245 26.74 4.59 -26.43
C LYS A 245 27.04 6.07 -26.20
N ARG A 246 27.43 6.81 -27.23
CA ARG A 246 27.72 8.26 -27.13
C ARG A 246 26.49 9.08 -26.76
N LYS A 247 25.32 8.76 -27.32
CA LYS A 247 24.06 9.39 -26.92
C LYS A 247 23.74 9.13 -25.45
N LYS A 248 24.00 7.93 -24.95
CA LYS A 248 23.83 7.61 -23.53
C LYS A 248 24.82 8.37 -22.65
N GLU A 249 26.08 8.48 -23.05
CA GLU A 249 27.11 9.26 -22.36
C GLU A 249 26.74 10.74 -22.29
N GLU A 250 26.22 11.31 -23.37
CA GLU A 250 25.73 12.69 -23.40
C GLU A 250 24.53 12.91 -22.49
N MET A 251 23.54 12.01 -22.51
CA MET A 251 22.39 12.10 -21.60
C MET A 251 22.78 11.90 -20.13
N CYS A 252 23.81 11.10 -19.88
CA CYS A 252 24.41 10.97 -18.55
C CYS A 252 25.11 12.28 -18.14
N ARG A 253 25.88 12.90 -19.05
CA ARG A 253 26.57 14.17 -18.83
C ARG A 253 25.59 15.31 -18.51
N ILE A 254 24.51 15.46 -19.29
CA ILE A 254 23.47 16.44 -19.02
C ILE A 254 22.79 16.15 -17.68
N ARG A 255 22.43 14.89 -17.38
CA ARG A 255 21.85 14.54 -16.08
C ARG A 255 22.79 14.89 -14.91
N ASN A 256 24.08 14.62 -15.05
CA ASN A 256 25.08 14.99 -14.06
C ASN A 256 25.17 16.51 -13.88
N LEU A 257 25.12 17.30 -14.97
CA LEU A 257 25.06 18.76 -14.89
C LEU A 257 23.84 19.22 -14.07
N VAL A 258 22.68 18.63 -14.35
CA VAL A 258 21.42 18.96 -13.66
C VAL A 258 21.51 18.58 -12.18
N ASP A 259 22.05 17.41 -11.85
CA ASP A 259 22.23 16.96 -10.47
C ASP A 259 23.22 17.85 -9.70
N LEU A 260 24.33 18.25 -10.32
CA LEU A 260 25.28 19.20 -9.73
C LEU A 260 24.58 20.54 -9.43
N ALA A 261 23.82 21.07 -10.40
CA ALA A 261 23.06 22.30 -10.21
C ALA A 261 22.00 22.16 -9.11
N TYR A 262 21.20 21.09 -9.13
CA TYR A 262 20.12 20.86 -8.18
C TYR A 262 20.61 20.70 -6.74
N ASN A 263 21.79 20.09 -6.56
CA ASN A 263 22.40 19.94 -5.25
C ASN A 263 23.06 21.22 -4.73
N ALA A 264 23.55 22.08 -5.64
CA ALA A 264 24.18 23.35 -5.30
C ALA A 264 23.20 24.54 -5.22
N ASP A 265 21.97 24.42 -5.75
CA ASP A 265 21.01 25.52 -5.83
C ASP A 265 20.55 25.99 -4.43
N PRO A 266 20.82 27.26 -4.05
CA PRO A 266 20.44 27.80 -2.75
C PRO A 266 18.92 27.74 -2.47
N ARG A 267 18.08 27.88 -3.49
CA ARG A 267 16.61 27.84 -3.38
C ARG A 267 16.15 26.44 -3.05
N ILE A 268 16.72 25.43 -3.71
CA ILE A 268 16.41 24.02 -3.43
C ILE A 268 16.84 23.65 -2.01
N VAL A 269 18.00 24.11 -1.56
CA VAL A 269 18.45 23.90 -0.17
C VAL A 269 17.44 24.51 0.81
N LYS A 270 16.99 25.74 0.56
CA LYS A 270 15.96 26.41 1.37
C LYS A 270 14.63 25.63 1.37
N PHE A 271 14.12 25.22 0.20
CA PHE A 271 12.87 24.46 0.10
C PHE A 271 12.96 23.10 0.82
N LYS A 272 14.08 22.39 0.70
CA LYS A 272 14.32 21.12 1.42
C LYS A 272 14.35 21.33 2.93
N GLN A 273 14.95 22.42 3.40
CA GLN A 273 14.96 22.78 4.82
C GLN A 273 13.55 23.09 5.33
N GLU A 274 12.81 23.95 4.63
CA GLU A 274 11.42 24.28 4.96
C GLU A 274 10.51 23.05 4.98
N ASP A 275 10.66 22.12 4.02
CA ASP A 275 9.89 20.87 3.98
C ASP A 275 10.23 19.95 5.16
N ARG A 276 11.51 19.86 5.53
CA ARG A 276 11.96 19.10 6.71
C ARG A 276 11.36 19.70 7.98
N GLU A 277 11.44 21.01 8.15
CA GLU A 277 10.89 21.72 9.30
C GLU A 277 9.37 21.59 9.39
N LYS A 278 8.64 21.73 8.27
CA LYS A 278 7.19 21.50 8.21
C LYS A 278 6.83 20.07 8.60
N LYS A 279 7.58 19.07 8.12
CA LYS A 279 7.36 17.65 8.45
C LYS A 279 7.64 17.36 9.91
N GLU A 280 8.71 17.93 10.47
CA GLU A 280 9.06 17.80 11.89
C GLU A 280 8.05 18.50 12.79
N ALA A 281 7.59 19.70 12.42
CA ALA A 281 6.54 20.43 13.12
C ALA A 281 5.21 19.66 13.10
N LEU A 282 4.82 19.08 11.95
CA LEU A 282 3.62 18.23 11.85
C LEU A 282 3.74 16.99 12.73
N LYS A 283 4.91 16.34 12.77
CA LYS A 283 5.17 15.18 13.63
C LYS A 283 5.10 15.57 15.12
N ARG A 284 5.67 16.72 15.49
CA ARG A 284 5.63 17.27 16.86
C ARG A 284 4.20 17.60 17.28
N ALA A 285 3.45 18.32 16.45
CA ALA A 285 2.05 18.65 16.69
C ALA A 285 1.17 17.40 16.84
N LYS A 286 1.39 16.37 16.00
CA LYS A 286 0.66 15.09 16.13
C LYS A 286 1.00 14.34 17.42
N ALA A 287 2.28 14.34 17.82
CA ALA A 287 2.72 13.71 19.06
C ALA A 287 2.16 14.44 20.30
N GLU A 288 2.18 15.77 20.29
CA GLU A 288 1.61 16.60 21.34
C GLU A 288 0.09 16.43 21.45
N ALA A 289 -0.62 16.44 20.32
CA ALA A 289 -2.06 16.17 20.30
C ALA A 289 -2.42 14.74 20.76
N ALA A 290 -1.56 13.75 20.49
CA ALA A 290 -1.75 12.40 20.99
C ALA A 290 -1.50 12.31 22.50
N LYS A 291 -0.45 12.97 23.00
CA LYS A 291 -0.15 13.06 24.44
C LYS A 291 -1.27 13.75 25.19
N ALA A 292 -1.77 14.89 24.69
CA ALA A 292 -2.89 15.61 25.29
C ALA A 292 -4.17 14.76 25.34
N ARG A 293 -4.47 13.99 24.29
CA ARG A 293 -5.61 13.05 24.31
C ARG A 293 -5.42 11.91 25.31
N GLN A 294 -4.20 11.40 25.46
CA GLN A 294 -3.93 10.34 26.43
C GLN A 294 -4.02 10.88 27.87
N GLU A 295 -3.46 12.06 28.15
CA GLU A 295 -3.57 12.73 29.44
C GLU A 295 -5.03 13.03 29.81
N GLU A 296 -5.86 13.43 28.83
CA GLU A 296 -7.30 13.63 29.01
C GLU A 296 -8.02 12.32 29.33
N LEU A 297 -7.76 11.25 28.58
CA LEU A 297 -8.34 9.92 28.83
C LEU A 297 -7.93 9.35 30.19
N GLU A 298 -6.67 9.53 30.59
CA GLU A 298 -6.17 9.13 31.90
C GLU A 298 -6.82 9.94 33.03
N ARG A 299 -7.11 11.24 32.81
CA ARG A 299 -7.85 12.05 33.77
C ARG A 299 -9.29 11.55 33.93
N ILE A 300 -9.98 11.30 32.80
CA ILE A 300 -11.35 10.76 32.81
C ILE A 300 -11.39 9.39 33.49
N ALA A 301 -10.45 8.49 33.17
CA ALA A 301 -10.39 7.16 33.78
C ALA A 301 -10.16 7.22 35.31
N LYS A 302 -9.30 8.14 35.79
CA LYS A 302 -9.09 8.35 37.22
C LYS A 302 -10.34 8.90 37.91
N GLU A 303 -11.05 9.84 37.28
CA GLU A 303 -12.31 10.38 37.81
C GLU A 303 -13.42 9.30 37.86
N GLU A 304 -13.51 8.44 36.84
CA GLU A 304 -14.44 7.30 36.82
C GLU A 304 -14.10 6.23 37.86
N GLU A 305 -12.81 5.89 38.02
CA GLU A 305 -12.36 4.94 39.03
C GLU A 305 -12.65 5.44 40.45
N GLU A 306 -12.42 6.74 40.72
CA GLU A 306 -12.73 7.33 42.02
C GLU A 306 -14.24 7.33 42.29
N ARG A 307 -15.07 7.65 41.28
CA ARG A 307 -16.53 7.58 41.41
C ARG A 307 -17.00 6.16 41.68
N ALA A 308 -16.50 5.17 40.94
CA ALA A 308 -16.86 3.76 41.13
C ALA A 308 -16.45 3.25 42.52
N ARG A 309 -15.30 3.69 43.06
CA ARG A 309 -14.88 3.35 44.43
C ARG A 309 -15.85 3.91 45.46
N ARG A 310 -16.24 5.18 45.33
CA ARG A 310 -17.22 5.83 46.23
C ARG A 310 -18.57 5.14 46.17
N GLU A 311 -19.10 4.85 44.98
CA GLU A 311 -20.37 4.13 44.81
C GLU A 311 -20.34 2.73 45.41
N LYS A 312 -19.21 2.00 45.27
CA LYS A 312 -19.05 0.67 45.87
C LYS A 312 -19.00 0.73 47.40
N GLU A 313 -18.27 1.68 47.97
CA GLU A 313 -18.20 1.90 49.42
C GLU A 313 -19.58 2.24 50.00
N GLU A 314 -20.35 3.11 49.32
CA GLU A 314 -21.72 3.45 49.72
C GLU A 314 -22.68 2.25 49.61
N ALA A 315 -22.59 1.46 48.54
CA ALA A 315 -23.40 0.26 48.36
C ALA A 315 -23.11 -0.80 49.44
N GLU A 316 -21.83 -1.04 49.76
CA GLU A 316 -21.43 -1.98 50.82
C GLU A 316 -21.88 -1.49 52.20
N ALA A 317 -21.79 -0.18 52.47
CA ALA A 317 -22.30 0.41 53.71
C ALA A 317 -23.83 0.23 53.84
N LEU A 318 -24.57 0.46 52.75
CA LEU A 318 -26.02 0.28 52.72
C LEU A 318 -26.41 -1.19 52.91
N GLU A 319 -25.69 -2.14 52.29
CA GLU A 319 -25.95 -3.57 52.46
C GLU A 319 -25.67 -4.03 53.90
N LYS A 320 -24.52 -3.62 54.48
CA LYS A 320 -24.20 -3.89 55.89
C LYS A 320 -25.26 -3.32 56.82
N ALA A 321 -25.78 -2.12 56.55
CA ALA A 321 -26.86 -1.53 57.34
C ALA A 321 -28.15 -2.35 57.24
N LYS A 322 -28.54 -2.80 56.03
CA LYS A 322 -29.71 -3.66 55.83
C LYS A 322 -29.58 -5.02 56.52
N GLN A 323 -28.42 -5.67 56.43
CA GLN A 323 -28.17 -6.95 57.10
C GLN A 323 -28.22 -6.82 58.62
N LYS A 324 -27.65 -5.73 59.17
CA LYS A 324 -27.72 -5.43 60.60
C LYS A 324 -29.16 -5.18 61.05
N ALA A 325 -29.94 -4.44 60.28
CA ALA A 325 -31.36 -4.20 60.56
C ALA A 325 -32.18 -5.50 60.56
N LEU A 326 -32.02 -6.35 59.54
CA LEU A 326 -32.72 -7.63 59.45
C LEU A 326 -32.34 -8.59 60.59
N LYS A 327 -31.06 -8.60 61.01
CA LYS A 327 -30.61 -9.40 62.15
C LYS A 327 -31.24 -8.91 63.46
N ALA A 328 -31.28 -7.59 63.67
CA ALA A 328 -31.91 -6.99 64.84
C ALA A 328 -33.42 -7.30 64.90
N GLU A 329 -34.11 -7.27 63.75
CA GLU A 329 -35.53 -7.62 63.66
C GLU A 329 -35.79 -9.10 64.01
N ARG A 330 -34.98 -10.02 63.47
CA ARG A 330 -35.06 -11.46 63.78
C ARG A 330 -34.80 -11.75 65.25
N GLU A 331 -33.82 -11.08 65.85
CA GLU A 331 -33.52 -11.21 67.28
C GLU A 331 -34.67 -10.66 68.14
N ALA A 332 -35.28 -9.53 67.76
CA ALA A 332 -36.45 -8.98 68.41
C ALA A 332 -37.65 -9.94 68.33
N HIS A 333 -37.92 -10.53 67.16
CA HIS A 333 -39.00 -11.50 66.99
C HIS A 333 -38.79 -12.76 67.86
N LYS A 334 -37.56 -13.30 67.90
CA LYS A 334 -37.23 -14.44 68.78
C LYS A 334 -37.41 -14.11 70.26
N ARG A 335 -37.03 -12.90 70.67
CA ARG A 335 -37.21 -12.43 72.06
C ARG A 335 -38.68 -12.28 72.42
N ALA A 336 -39.51 -11.75 71.51
CA ALA A 336 -40.95 -11.65 71.68
C ALA A 336 -41.58 -13.05 71.83
N LEU A 337 -41.30 -13.95 70.88
CA LEU A 337 -41.81 -15.33 70.91
C LEU A 337 -41.43 -16.07 72.21
N LYS A 338 -40.18 -15.91 72.69
CA LYS A 338 -39.73 -16.53 73.95
C LYS A 338 -40.48 -15.97 75.16
N ARG A 339 -40.77 -14.67 75.18
CA ARG A 339 -41.53 -14.02 76.26
C ARG A 339 -42.95 -14.57 76.32
N GLU A 340 -43.65 -14.62 75.19
CA GLU A 340 -45.05 -15.04 75.16
C GLU A 340 -45.23 -16.53 75.42
N ARG A 341 -44.32 -17.38 74.94
CA ARG A 341 -44.29 -18.82 75.30
C ARG A 341 -44.10 -19.03 76.79
N LYS A 342 -43.23 -18.25 77.43
CA LYS A 342 -43.02 -18.33 78.88
C LYS A 342 -44.29 -17.89 79.62
N ALA A 343 -44.90 -16.78 79.21
CA ALA A 343 -46.15 -16.29 79.80
C ALA A 343 -47.26 -17.35 79.74
N LEU A 344 -47.46 -18.01 78.58
CA LEU A 344 -48.45 -19.07 78.46
C LEU A 344 -48.20 -20.25 79.42
N ARG A 345 -46.95 -20.71 79.50
CA ARG A 345 -46.57 -21.83 80.37
C ARG A 345 -46.74 -21.51 81.85
N ASP A 346 -46.40 -20.29 82.24
CA ASP A 346 -46.51 -19.86 83.64
C ASP A 346 -47.98 -19.74 84.04
N GLU A 347 -48.81 -19.12 83.19
CA GLU A 347 -50.26 -18.98 83.39
C GLU A 347 -50.96 -20.34 83.54
N CYS A 348 -50.66 -21.28 82.65
CA CYS A 348 -51.21 -22.64 82.74
C CYS A 348 -50.74 -23.37 84.00
N LYS A 349 -49.50 -23.17 84.45
CA LYS A 349 -48.98 -23.82 85.67
C LYS A 349 -49.63 -23.29 86.94
N GLU A 350 -49.77 -21.97 87.04
CA GLU A 350 -50.33 -21.29 88.21
C GLU A 350 -51.78 -21.73 88.47
N HIS A 351 -52.54 -21.96 87.39
CA HIS A 351 -53.93 -22.45 87.45
C HIS A 351 -54.06 -23.99 87.34
N GLY A 352 -52.99 -24.75 87.56
CA GLY A 352 -53.05 -26.21 87.60
C GLY A 352 -53.46 -26.87 86.28
N TYR A 353 -53.12 -26.26 85.14
CA TYR A 353 -53.47 -26.67 83.77
C TYR A 353 -54.97 -26.80 83.51
N TYR A 354 -55.80 -26.19 84.35
CA TYR A 354 -57.26 -26.16 84.21
C TYR A 354 -57.92 -27.56 84.15
N VAL A 355 -57.34 -28.54 84.85
CA VAL A 355 -57.82 -29.95 84.86
C VAL A 355 -59.00 -30.17 85.83
N GLU A 356 -59.91 -31.08 85.49
CA GLU A 356 -60.94 -31.61 86.41
C GLU A 356 -60.61 -33.01 86.92
N ASN A 357 -59.94 -33.83 86.09
CA ASN A 357 -59.53 -35.19 86.40
C ASN A 357 -58.02 -35.36 86.16
N GLN A 358 -57.38 -36.21 86.95
CA GLN A 358 -55.92 -36.45 86.88
C GLN A 358 -55.46 -37.02 85.52
N ASN A 359 -56.38 -37.63 84.76
CA ASN A 359 -56.14 -38.16 83.41
C ASN A 359 -55.97 -37.08 82.32
N ASP A 360 -56.40 -35.84 82.56
CA ASP A 360 -56.38 -34.78 81.54
C ASP A 360 -55.15 -33.85 81.65
N LEU A 361 -54.38 -33.97 82.74
CA LEU A 361 -53.17 -33.19 82.96
C LEU A 361 -52.16 -33.31 81.83
N VAL A 362 -51.89 -34.53 81.38
CA VAL A 362 -50.93 -34.77 80.28
C VAL A 362 -51.43 -34.16 78.97
N LYS A 363 -52.73 -34.25 78.70
CA LYS A 363 -53.34 -33.68 77.48
C LYS A 363 -53.29 -32.15 77.48
N HIS A 364 -53.60 -31.53 78.62
CA HIS A 364 -53.58 -30.06 78.76
C HIS A 364 -52.15 -29.50 78.73
N MET A 365 -51.18 -30.23 79.28
CA MET A 365 -49.75 -29.91 79.16
C MET A 365 -49.29 -30.00 77.70
N GLU A 366 -49.57 -31.11 77.03
CA GLU A 366 -49.24 -31.31 75.61
C GLU A 366 -49.89 -30.24 74.73
N PHE A 367 -51.14 -29.87 75.03
CA PHE A 367 -51.84 -28.79 74.34
C PHE A 367 -51.16 -27.43 74.53
N THR A 368 -50.73 -27.11 75.76
CA THR A 368 -50.00 -25.86 76.06
C THR A 368 -48.67 -25.77 75.30
N GLU A 369 -47.93 -26.89 75.23
CA GLU A 369 -46.69 -26.99 74.44
C GLU A 369 -46.97 -26.83 72.95
N LYS A 370 -48.03 -27.46 72.45
CA LYS A 370 -48.44 -27.36 71.05
C LYS A 370 -48.85 -25.95 70.66
N LEU A 371 -49.56 -25.22 71.53
CA LEU A 371 -49.85 -23.81 71.31
C LEU A 371 -48.59 -22.96 71.26
N CYS A 372 -47.62 -23.22 72.15
CA CYS A 372 -46.32 -22.55 72.10
C CYS A 372 -45.62 -22.76 70.75
N GLU A 373 -45.72 -23.95 70.16
CA GLU A 373 -45.08 -24.28 68.88
C GLU A 373 -45.79 -23.68 67.66
N MET A 374 -47.12 -23.73 67.65
CA MET A 374 -47.92 -23.39 66.48
C MET A 374 -48.20 -21.90 66.31
N LEU A 375 -48.29 -21.15 67.41
CA LEU A 375 -48.70 -19.75 67.37
C LEU A 375 -47.51 -18.78 67.21
N SER A 376 -47.72 -17.72 66.44
CA SER A 376 -46.77 -16.60 66.33
C SER A 376 -46.70 -15.79 67.62
N ALA A 377 -45.71 -14.91 67.76
CA ALA A 377 -45.55 -14.10 68.96
C ALA A 377 -46.80 -13.23 69.24
N LYS A 378 -47.41 -12.68 68.19
CA LYS A 378 -48.62 -11.86 68.31
C LYS A 378 -49.84 -12.68 68.70
N GLU A 379 -50.02 -13.85 68.09
CA GLU A 379 -51.15 -14.75 68.42
C GLU A 379 -51.02 -15.33 69.84
N LEU A 380 -49.80 -15.58 70.31
CA LEU A 380 -49.55 -15.99 71.70
C LEU A 380 -49.85 -14.86 72.68
N GLU A 381 -49.48 -13.61 72.36
CA GLU A 381 -49.79 -12.45 73.19
C GLU A 381 -51.31 -12.22 73.31
N GLU A 382 -52.02 -12.29 72.18
CA GLU A 382 -53.48 -12.22 72.12
C GLU A 382 -54.11 -13.34 72.95
N PHE A 383 -53.68 -14.59 72.73
CA PHE A 383 -54.20 -15.74 73.46
C PHE A 383 -53.89 -15.71 74.96
N ASN A 384 -52.67 -15.29 75.36
CA ASN A 384 -52.30 -15.11 76.76
C ASN A 384 -53.20 -14.07 77.45
N THR A 385 -53.57 -13.02 76.72
CA THR A 385 -54.46 -11.97 77.24
C THR A 385 -55.90 -12.47 77.38
N GLU A 386 -56.40 -13.20 76.38
CA GLU A 386 -57.71 -13.85 76.46
C GLU A 386 -57.76 -14.88 77.60
N LEU A 387 -56.70 -15.66 77.78
CA LEU A 387 -56.59 -16.68 78.81
C LEU A 387 -56.60 -16.08 80.22
N ARG A 388 -55.87 -14.98 80.45
CA ARG A 388 -55.90 -14.24 81.73
C ARG A 388 -57.29 -13.70 82.08
N ASN A 389 -58.08 -13.31 81.06
CA ASN A 389 -59.38 -12.70 81.27
C ASN A 389 -60.53 -13.71 81.38
N GLY A 390 -60.49 -14.79 80.61
CA GLY A 390 -61.58 -15.78 80.54
C GLY A 390 -61.25 -17.15 81.14
N GLY A 391 -60.02 -17.36 81.62
CA GLY A 391 -59.60 -18.53 82.39
C GLY A 391 -59.87 -19.86 81.69
N LYS A 392 -60.45 -20.80 82.43
CA LYS A 392 -60.64 -22.19 82.02
C LYS A 392 -61.47 -22.35 80.74
N ASP A 393 -62.55 -21.58 80.58
CA ASP A 393 -63.45 -21.72 79.44
C ASP A 393 -62.77 -21.32 78.13
N VAL A 394 -61.91 -20.29 78.17
CA VAL A 394 -61.10 -19.86 77.02
C VAL A 394 -60.03 -20.91 76.68
N PHE A 395 -59.40 -21.51 77.70
CA PHE A 395 -58.43 -22.60 77.50
C PHE A 395 -59.06 -23.79 76.79
N LEU A 396 -60.21 -24.26 77.27
CA LEU A 396 -60.94 -25.40 76.72
C LEU A 396 -61.51 -25.11 75.32
N ALA A 397 -62.05 -23.90 75.10
CA ALA A 397 -62.52 -23.49 73.78
C ALA A 397 -61.37 -23.46 72.76
N LYS A 398 -60.17 -23.03 73.17
CA LYS A 398 -59.00 -23.06 72.31
C LYS A 398 -58.51 -24.49 72.04
N LEU A 399 -58.60 -25.36 73.04
CA LEU A 399 -58.27 -26.78 72.93
C LEU A 399 -59.15 -27.46 71.88
N ASP A 400 -60.47 -27.30 71.99
CA ASP A 400 -61.42 -27.83 71.01
C ASP A 400 -61.19 -27.23 69.62
N GLN A 401 -60.95 -25.91 69.53
CA GLN A 401 -60.66 -25.25 68.26
C GLN A 401 -59.41 -25.81 67.57
N VAL A 402 -58.33 -26.05 68.31
CA VAL A 402 -57.09 -26.59 67.76
C VAL A 402 -57.21 -28.08 67.45
N GLU A 403 -57.92 -28.85 68.27
CA GLU A 403 -58.18 -30.26 68.01
C GLU A 403 -59.03 -30.44 66.75
N LYS A 404 -60.08 -29.63 66.58
CA LYS A 404 -60.90 -29.59 65.38
C LYS A 404 -60.09 -29.19 64.15
N LYS A 405 -59.25 -28.15 64.24
CA LYS A 405 -58.35 -27.76 63.15
C LYS A 405 -57.38 -28.88 62.75
N LEU A 406 -56.82 -29.60 63.72
CA LEU A 406 -55.93 -30.73 63.46
C LEU A 406 -56.67 -31.92 62.81
N GLN A 407 -57.89 -32.21 63.27
CA GLN A 407 -58.73 -33.24 62.66
C GLN A 407 -59.10 -32.88 61.22
N ASP A 408 -59.45 -31.61 60.96
CA ASP A 408 -59.72 -31.10 59.62
C ASP A 408 -58.47 -31.17 58.73
N GLU A 409 -57.27 -30.82 59.23
CA GLU A 409 -56.00 -30.97 58.51
C GLU A 409 -55.68 -32.43 58.22
N ARG A 410 -55.92 -33.35 59.17
CA ARG A 410 -55.71 -34.79 59.00
C ARG A 410 -56.68 -35.40 57.98
N GLN A 411 -57.94 -34.95 57.97
CA GLN A 411 -58.92 -35.33 56.95
C GLN A 411 -58.56 -34.77 55.58
N LYS A 412 -58.11 -33.51 55.50
CA LYS A 412 -57.63 -32.91 54.25
C LYS A 412 -56.40 -33.64 53.70
N MET A 413 -55.43 -34.00 54.55
CA MET A 413 -54.27 -34.80 54.15
C MET A 413 -54.65 -36.22 53.68
N MET A 414 -55.63 -36.88 54.32
CA MET A 414 -56.17 -38.16 53.83
C MET A 414 -56.89 -38.03 52.49
N GLN A 415 -57.66 -36.96 52.27
CA GLN A 415 -58.35 -36.71 51.00
C GLN A 415 -57.37 -36.37 49.86
N THR A 416 -56.23 -35.72 50.16
CA THR A 416 -55.19 -35.47 49.16
C THR A 416 -54.42 -36.73 48.74
N SER A 417 -54.32 -37.75 49.61
CA SER A 417 -53.65 -39.02 49.28
C SER A 417 -54.46 -39.89 48.31
N ASN A 418 -55.79 -39.77 48.30
CA ASN A 418 -56.69 -40.56 47.42
C ASN A 418 -56.88 -39.96 46.01
N ARG A 419 -56.13 -38.91 45.65
CA ARG A 419 -56.19 -38.23 44.35
C ARG A 419 -54.94 -38.36 43.49
N GLN A 420 -53.91 -39.10 43.92
CA GLN A 420 -52.67 -39.29 43.16
C GLN A 420 -52.65 -40.66 42.46
N GLY A 421 -53.52 -40.81 41.46
CA GLY A 421 -53.61 -41.99 40.61
C GLY A 421 -53.88 -41.63 39.15
N ASN A 422 -53.10 -40.69 38.58
CA ASN A 422 -52.83 -40.60 37.14
C ASN A 422 -51.88 -39.42 36.83
N GLY A 423 -50.71 -39.74 36.29
CA GLY A 423 -49.76 -38.78 35.72
C GLY A 423 -48.73 -39.54 34.86
N PRO A 424 -48.66 -39.31 33.54
CA PRO A 424 -47.95 -40.19 32.61
C PRO A 424 -46.48 -39.78 32.41
N GLY A 425 -45.65 -40.78 32.06
CA GLY A 425 -44.65 -40.60 31.00
C GLY A 425 -43.20 -40.34 31.40
N ASN A 426 -42.53 -41.38 31.89
CA ASN A 426 -41.07 -41.50 31.98
C ASN A 426 -40.42 -41.36 30.58
N SER A 427 -39.59 -40.32 30.36
CA SER A 427 -38.76 -40.20 29.15
C SER A 427 -37.39 -40.84 29.41
N LYS A 428 -37.10 -41.95 28.72
CA LYS A 428 -35.81 -42.67 28.81
C LYS A 428 -34.65 -41.74 28.41
N SER A 429 -33.69 -41.54 29.32
CA SER A 429 -32.43 -40.82 29.06
C SER A 429 -31.58 -41.59 28.04
N HIS A 430 -31.03 -40.89 27.04
CA HIS A 430 -30.12 -41.50 26.06
C HIS A 430 -28.79 -41.91 26.71
N THR A 431 -28.50 -43.20 26.67
CA THR A 431 -27.23 -43.78 27.14
C THR A 431 -26.17 -43.69 26.03
N TRP A 432 -25.17 -42.84 26.22
CA TRP A 432 -24.10 -42.62 25.24
C TRP A 432 -23.18 -43.84 25.11
N THR A 433 -23.19 -44.49 23.96
CA THR A 433 -22.23 -45.57 23.66
C THR A 433 -20.92 -45.01 23.10
N GLN A 434 -19.86 -45.83 23.08
CA GLN A 434 -18.56 -45.42 22.53
C GLN A 434 -18.63 -45.05 21.04
N ASP A 435 -19.49 -45.72 20.27
CA ASP A 435 -19.74 -45.41 18.86
C ASP A 435 -20.43 -44.04 18.71
N ASP A 436 -21.38 -43.70 19.60
CA ASP A 436 -22.08 -42.41 19.61
C ASP A 436 -21.14 -41.26 19.96
N ILE A 437 -20.20 -41.48 20.90
CA ILE A 437 -19.17 -40.50 21.27
C ILE A 437 -18.23 -40.24 20.08
N ASN A 438 -17.79 -41.28 19.38
CA ASN A 438 -16.92 -41.14 18.19
C ASN A 438 -17.63 -40.39 17.05
N LEU A 439 -18.93 -40.65 16.86
CA LEU A 439 -19.75 -39.97 15.87
C LEU A 439 -19.99 -38.49 16.22
N LEU A 440 -20.21 -38.18 17.51
CA LEU A 440 -20.30 -36.81 18.02
C LEU A 440 -19.03 -36.01 17.73
N ILE A 441 -17.86 -36.58 18.00
CA ILE A 441 -16.56 -35.95 17.73
C ILE A 441 -16.42 -35.64 16.24
N LYS A 442 -16.82 -36.58 15.36
CA LYS A 442 -16.79 -36.39 13.91
C LYS A 442 -17.74 -35.26 13.48
N ALA A 443 -18.95 -35.21 14.03
CA ALA A 443 -19.94 -34.18 13.72
C ALA A 443 -19.48 -32.78 14.17
N VAL A 444 -18.92 -32.65 15.37
CA VAL A 444 -18.42 -31.36 15.90
C VAL A 444 -17.26 -30.79 15.09
N ASN A 445 -16.42 -31.65 14.52
CA ASN A 445 -15.33 -31.26 13.62
C ASN A 445 -15.81 -30.93 12.20
N LEU A 446 -16.84 -31.63 11.71
CA LEU A 446 -17.45 -31.36 10.41
C LEU A 446 -18.21 -30.02 10.39
N PHE A 447 -18.74 -29.61 11.55
CA PHE A 447 -19.48 -28.35 11.73
C PHE A 447 -18.78 -27.44 12.77
N PRO A 448 -17.77 -26.64 12.37
CA PRO A 448 -16.99 -25.77 13.27
C PRO A 448 -17.81 -24.59 13.83
N ALA A 449 -17.28 -23.91 14.86
CA ALA A 449 -17.97 -22.82 15.55
C ALA A 449 -18.10 -21.57 14.65
N GLY A 450 -19.32 -20.99 14.57
CA GLY A 450 -19.56 -19.76 13.80
C GLY A 450 -21.03 -19.38 13.57
N THR A 451 -21.99 -20.29 13.78
CA THR A 451 -23.42 -20.03 13.58
C THR A 451 -24.29 -20.47 14.78
N SER A 452 -25.37 -19.73 15.04
CA SER A 452 -26.30 -19.94 16.17
C SER A 452 -27.03 -21.28 16.15
N GLN A 453 -27.08 -21.96 15.00
CA GLN A 453 -27.77 -23.24 14.78
C GLN A 453 -26.84 -24.47 14.79
N ARG A 454 -25.56 -24.32 15.16
CA ARG A 454 -24.56 -25.40 15.12
C ARG A 454 -25.05 -26.68 15.81
N TRP A 455 -25.62 -26.56 17.00
CA TRP A 455 -26.01 -27.73 17.81
C TRP A 455 -27.27 -28.42 17.29
N GLU A 456 -28.11 -27.71 16.52
CA GLU A 456 -29.26 -28.31 15.82
C GLU A 456 -28.80 -29.19 14.66
N VAL A 457 -27.83 -28.72 13.88
CA VAL A 457 -27.23 -29.47 12.77
C VAL A 457 -26.48 -30.70 13.29
N VAL A 458 -25.69 -30.55 14.35
CA VAL A 458 -24.96 -31.66 14.98
C VAL A 458 -25.93 -32.70 15.55
N ALA A 459 -27.02 -32.27 16.21
CA ALA A 459 -28.03 -33.19 16.73
C ALA A 459 -28.77 -33.95 15.62
N ASN A 460 -29.11 -33.29 14.51
CA ASN A 460 -29.74 -33.95 13.35
C ASN A 460 -28.79 -34.93 12.66
N PHE A 461 -27.52 -34.58 12.52
CA PHE A 461 -26.49 -35.47 11.99
C PHE A 461 -26.32 -36.71 12.86
N MET A 462 -26.32 -36.54 14.19
CA MET A 462 -26.27 -37.65 15.14
C MET A 462 -27.50 -38.56 15.03
N LYS A 463 -28.71 -38.00 14.92
CA LYS A 463 -29.94 -38.78 14.71
C LYS A 463 -29.91 -39.63 13.45
N GLN A 464 -29.34 -39.11 12.36
CA GLN A 464 -29.29 -39.80 11.07
C GLN A 464 -28.24 -40.90 11.00
N HIS A 465 -27.17 -40.80 11.81
CA HIS A 465 -26.00 -41.67 11.67
C HIS A 465 -25.72 -42.56 12.90
N CYS A 466 -26.43 -42.37 14.01
CA CYS A 466 -26.42 -43.31 15.14
C CYS A 466 -27.17 -44.60 14.77
N LYS A 467 -26.59 -45.77 15.10
CA LYS A 467 -27.19 -47.10 14.86
C LYS A 467 -28.59 -47.26 15.50
N ASN A 468 -28.88 -46.50 16.56
CA ASN A 468 -30.19 -46.43 17.23
C ASN A 468 -30.77 -45.00 17.29
N GLY A 469 -30.33 -44.09 16.41
CA GLY A 469 -30.62 -42.65 16.49
C GLY A 469 -32.11 -42.26 16.39
N HIS A 470 -32.95 -43.13 15.83
CA HIS A 470 -34.40 -42.92 15.72
C HIS A 470 -35.18 -43.30 16.99
N GLU A 471 -34.60 -44.07 17.90
CA GLU A 471 -35.26 -44.53 19.14
C GLU A 471 -35.08 -43.55 20.31
N TYR A 472 -34.12 -42.63 20.19
CA TYR A 472 -33.77 -41.66 21.23
C TYR A 472 -34.00 -40.24 20.73
N ASN A 473 -34.81 -39.47 21.47
CA ASN A 473 -35.14 -38.10 21.10
C ASN A 473 -34.00 -37.13 21.49
N LEU A 474 -32.81 -37.28 20.89
CA LEU A 474 -31.63 -36.47 21.19
C LEU A 474 -31.91 -34.98 20.94
N SER A 475 -31.87 -34.16 21.98
CA SER A 475 -32.04 -32.71 21.88
C SER A 475 -30.70 -32.02 21.59
N PRO A 476 -30.68 -30.87 20.89
CA PRO A 476 -29.48 -30.03 20.76
C PRO A 476 -28.82 -29.70 22.11
N LYS A 477 -29.61 -29.64 23.20
CA LYS A 477 -29.11 -29.42 24.56
C LYS A 477 -28.31 -30.62 25.10
N ASP A 478 -28.75 -31.84 24.82
CA ASP A 478 -28.09 -33.07 25.29
C ASP A 478 -26.73 -33.26 24.60
N VAL A 479 -26.69 -32.97 23.29
CA VAL A 479 -25.50 -33.00 22.44
C VAL A 479 -24.49 -31.94 22.89
N LEU A 480 -24.96 -30.72 23.17
CA LEU A 480 -24.12 -29.64 23.71
C LEU A 480 -23.57 -29.99 25.10
N SER A 481 -24.41 -30.55 25.97
CA SER A 481 -23.99 -30.97 27.32
C SER A 481 -22.90 -32.02 27.24
N LYS A 482 -23.07 -33.05 26.39
CA LYS A 482 -22.07 -34.10 26.23
C LYS A 482 -20.78 -33.62 25.56
N ALA A 483 -20.87 -32.71 24.59
CA ALA A 483 -19.71 -32.09 23.97
C ALA A 483 -18.88 -31.26 24.97
N LYS A 484 -19.53 -30.53 25.88
CA LYS A 484 -18.86 -29.81 26.97
C LYS A 484 -18.26 -30.75 28.00
N GLU A 485 -18.95 -31.84 28.34
CA GLU A 485 -18.44 -32.87 29.26
C GLU A 485 -17.16 -33.53 28.70
N LEU A 486 -17.16 -33.91 27.42
CA LEU A 486 -15.98 -34.45 26.71
C LEU A 486 -14.82 -33.46 26.60
N GLN A 487 -15.11 -32.15 26.61
CA GLN A 487 -14.10 -31.10 26.63
C GLN A 487 -13.53 -30.87 28.04
N SER A 488 -14.23 -31.32 29.09
CA SER A 488 -13.84 -31.13 30.51
C SER A 488 -13.14 -32.33 31.16
N CYS A 489 -13.17 -33.53 30.56
CA CYS A 489 -12.55 -34.73 31.11
C CYS A 489 -11.18 -35.04 30.47
N SER A 490 -10.09 -34.76 31.22
CA SER A 490 -8.70 -35.24 31.15
C SER A 490 -7.90 -35.11 29.83
N ASP A 491 -6.78 -34.38 29.93
CA ASP A 491 -5.87 -33.95 28.86
C ASP A 491 -5.11 -35.08 28.14
N GLU A 492 -5.09 -36.31 28.65
CA GLU A 492 -4.21 -37.37 28.12
C GLU A 492 -4.86 -38.21 26.98
N GLN A 493 -6.18 -38.36 27.00
CA GLN A 493 -6.93 -39.10 25.96
C GLN A 493 -7.06 -38.27 24.66
N ASN A 494 -7.20 -36.95 24.80
CA ASN A 494 -7.28 -35.99 23.68
C ASN A 494 -5.96 -35.89 22.87
N ALA A 495 -4.81 -36.11 23.51
CA ALA A 495 -3.51 -36.13 22.84
C ALA A 495 -3.34 -37.36 21.93
N ARG A 496 -3.77 -38.54 22.39
CA ARG A 496 -3.74 -39.80 21.61
C ARG A 496 -4.68 -39.76 20.41
N LEU A 497 -5.86 -39.15 20.56
CA LEU A 497 -6.87 -39.05 19.51
C LEU A 497 -6.49 -38.06 18.40
N LYS A 498 -5.87 -36.92 18.73
CA LYS A 498 -5.31 -35.98 17.74
C LYS A 498 -4.19 -36.59 16.89
N LEU A 499 -3.36 -37.45 17.50
CA LEU A 499 -2.26 -38.15 16.83
C LEU A 499 -2.74 -39.28 15.91
N ALA A 500 -3.74 -40.05 16.32
CA ALA A 500 -4.31 -41.12 15.48
C ALA A 500 -5.10 -40.57 14.28
N ALA A 501 -5.82 -39.45 14.45
CA ALA A 501 -6.60 -38.81 13.39
C ALA A 501 -5.70 -38.21 12.29
N ASN A 502 -4.61 -37.53 12.64
CA ASN A 502 -3.66 -36.98 11.66
C ASN A 502 -2.94 -38.09 10.87
N LYS A 503 -2.58 -39.20 11.52
CA LYS A 503 -1.87 -40.31 10.86
C LYS A 503 -2.74 -41.06 9.85
N THR A 504 -4.05 -41.11 10.08
CA THR A 504 -5.00 -41.78 9.18
C THR A 504 -5.42 -40.87 8.02
N ALA A 505 -5.50 -39.56 8.25
CA ALA A 505 -5.76 -38.56 7.20
C ALA A 505 -4.58 -38.41 6.23
N TYR A 506 -3.32 -38.48 6.72
CA TYR A 506 -2.13 -38.43 5.86
C TYR A 506 -2.00 -39.68 4.96
N LYS A 507 -2.28 -40.88 5.47
CA LYS A 507 -2.26 -42.12 4.67
C LYS A 507 -3.32 -42.13 3.57
N GLN A 508 -4.51 -41.58 3.83
CA GLN A 508 -5.58 -41.49 2.83
C GLN A 508 -5.30 -40.45 1.74
N LEU A 509 -4.50 -39.42 2.05
CA LEU A 509 -4.02 -38.43 1.08
C LEU A 509 -2.89 -38.97 0.18
N GLU A 510 -1.95 -39.75 0.72
CA GLU A 510 -0.88 -40.40 -0.06
C GLU A 510 -1.43 -41.47 -1.03
N GLU A 511 -2.45 -42.24 -0.61
CA GLU A 511 -3.09 -43.25 -1.47
C GLU A 511 -3.95 -42.63 -2.60
N GLN A 512 -4.46 -41.40 -2.42
CA GLN A 512 -5.20 -40.67 -3.46
C GLN A 512 -4.27 -39.98 -4.47
N GLN A 513 -3.06 -39.58 -4.08
CA GLN A 513 -2.09 -38.96 -4.99
C GLN A 513 -1.49 -39.96 -6.00
N ASN A 514 -1.48 -41.26 -5.68
CA ASN A 514 -0.86 -42.30 -6.50
C ASN A 514 -1.79 -42.96 -7.55
N LYS A 515 -3.00 -42.44 -7.79
CA LYS A 515 -3.92 -42.97 -8.81
C LYS A 515 -4.64 -41.86 -9.59
N ARG A 516 -4.06 -41.41 -10.72
CA ARG A 516 -4.61 -41.56 -12.11
C ARG A 516 -3.89 -40.66 -13.15
N PRO A 517 -3.94 -41.03 -14.45
CA PRO A 517 -3.02 -40.56 -15.47
C PRO A 517 -3.63 -39.55 -16.48
N GLY A 518 -2.76 -38.67 -17.02
CA GLY A 518 -2.57 -38.41 -18.46
C GLY A 518 -3.56 -37.56 -19.28
N VAL A 519 -3.01 -36.48 -19.88
CA VAL A 519 -3.37 -35.78 -21.15
C VAL A 519 -4.62 -34.87 -21.11
N GLY A 520 -4.67 -33.62 -21.61
CA GLY A 520 -3.72 -32.72 -22.27
C GLY A 520 -4.41 -31.37 -22.61
N GLU A 521 -3.61 -30.31 -22.71
CA GLU A 521 -3.76 -29.09 -23.53
C GLU A 521 -4.89 -28.04 -23.30
N SER A 522 -4.48 -26.85 -22.81
CA SER A 522 -4.71 -25.47 -23.34
C SER A 522 -4.90 -24.40 -22.24
N LEU A 523 -4.04 -23.37 -22.31
CA LEU A 523 -4.00 -22.10 -21.55
C LEU A 523 -5.07 -21.12 -22.09
N PRO A 524 -5.47 -20.01 -21.40
CA PRO A 524 -4.59 -19.13 -20.60
C PRO A 524 -5.14 -18.54 -19.28
N GLU A 525 -4.20 -18.00 -18.49
CA GLU A 525 -4.26 -16.81 -17.60
C GLU A 525 -5.51 -16.59 -16.72
N GLU A 526 -5.44 -16.23 -15.45
CA GLU A 526 -4.39 -15.64 -14.63
C GLU A 526 -4.90 -15.65 -13.18
N THR A 527 -3.98 -15.47 -12.23
CA THR A 527 -4.20 -15.07 -10.83
C THR A 527 -4.16 -16.17 -9.77
N SER A 528 -3.23 -15.95 -8.83
CA SER A 528 -3.07 -16.58 -7.51
C SER A 528 -2.25 -17.87 -7.43
N GLN A 529 -0.98 -17.79 -7.85
CA GLN A 529 0.09 -18.59 -7.24
C GLN A 529 0.49 -17.99 -5.88
N ARG A 530 0.14 -18.67 -4.80
CA ARG A 530 0.84 -18.55 -3.52
C ARG A 530 1.01 -19.93 -2.87
N PHE A 531 2.26 -20.15 -2.44
CA PHE A 531 2.81 -21.22 -1.59
C PHE A 531 3.28 -22.53 -2.27
N LEU A 532 4.47 -22.44 -2.86
CA LEU A 532 5.40 -23.57 -2.95
C LEU A 532 6.21 -23.63 -1.65
N VAL A 533 6.05 -24.71 -0.88
CA VAL A 533 6.96 -25.08 0.20
C VAL A 533 8.22 -25.64 -0.45
N GLY A 534 9.29 -24.85 -0.50
CA GLY A 534 10.59 -25.29 -1.01
C GLY A 534 11.33 -26.15 0.01
N GLU A 535 11.98 -27.22 -0.45
CA GLU A 535 12.79 -28.13 0.37
C GLU A 535 13.90 -27.39 1.13
N ALA A 536 14.17 -27.83 2.37
CA ALA A 536 15.16 -27.23 3.27
C ALA A 536 16.59 -27.25 2.69
N TRP A 537 17.37 -26.20 2.99
CA TRP A 537 18.78 -26.08 2.56
C TRP A 537 19.64 -27.17 3.19
N THR A 538 20.35 -27.93 2.37
CA THR A 538 21.34 -28.90 2.85
C THR A 538 22.64 -28.20 3.28
N ALA A 539 23.45 -28.89 4.10
CA ALA A 539 24.72 -28.35 4.57
C ALA A 539 25.70 -28.06 3.42
N GLU A 540 25.68 -28.87 2.36
CA GLU A 540 26.55 -28.68 1.19
C GLU A 540 26.09 -27.48 0.33
N GLU A 541 24.79 -27.31 0.12
CA GLU A 541 24.24 -26.13 -0.57
C GLU A 541 24.56 -24.84 0.17
N GLN A 542 24.45 -24.85 1.50
CA GLN A 542 24.80 -23.71 2.35
C GLN A 542 26.30 -23.39 2.25
N ARG A 543 27.17 -24.41 2.24
CA ARG A 543 28.62 -24.26 2.08
C ARG A 543 28.97 -23.64 0.72
N LEU A 544 28.35 -24.13 -0.36
CA LEU A 544 28.55 -23.60 -1.72
C LEU A 544 28.05 -22.16 -1.84
N LEU A 545 26.91 -21.82 -1.23
CA LEU A 545 26.39 -20.45 -1.21
C LEU A 545 27.35 -19.49 -0.49
N GLU A 546 27.86 -19.88 0.68
CA GLU A 546 28.81 -19.07 1.45
C GLU A 546 30.14 -18.88 0.73
N GLN A 547 30.64 -19.93 0.06
CA GLN A 547 31.84 -19.84 -0.77
C GLN A 547 31.61 -18.90 -1.96
N ALA A 548 30.50 -19.05 -2.69
CA ALA A 548 30.16 -18.19 -3.82
C ALA A 548 29.96 -16.72 -3.40
N LEU A 549 29.39 -16.47 -2.23
CA LEU A 549 29.23 -15.12 -1.68
C LEU A 549 30.55 -14.43 -1.34
N LYS A 550 31.58 -15.21 -0.97
CA LYS A 550 32.96 -14.71 -0.76
C LYS A 550 33.66 -14.46 -2.09
N THR A 551 33.47 -15.34 -3.07
CA THR A 551 34.09 -15.24 -4.40
C THR A 551 33.52 -14.08 -5.22
N TYR A 552 32.23 -13.77 -5.07
CA TYR A 552 31.55 -12.70 -5.80
C TYR A 552 31.08 -11.58 -4.86
N PRO A 553 31.92 -10.57 -4.59
CA PRO A 553 31.58 -9.41 -3.76
C PRO A 553 30.52 -8.51 -4.40
N THR A 554 30.01 -7.53 -3.63
CA THR A 554 28.89 -6.64 -3.99
C THR A 554 29.10 -5.83 -5.27
N ASN A 555 30.34 -5.61 -5.70
CA ASN A 555 30.67 -4.88 -6.93
C ASN A 555 30.65 -5.74 -8.21
N THR A 556 30.39 -7.05 -8.09
CA THR A 556 30.41 -7.97 -9.22
C THR A 556 29.16 -7.79 -10.08
N GLN A 557 29.33 -7.55 -11.38
CA GLN A 557 28.23 -7.53 -12.35
C GLN A 557 27.65 -8.93 -12.52
N GLU A 558 26.31 -9.05 -12.54
CA GLU A 558 25.59 -10.34 -12.55
C GLU A 558 25.93 -11.27 -11.38
N ARG A 559 26.28 -10.68 -10.23
CA ARG A 559 26.64 -11.39 -8.99
C ARG A 559 25.74 -12.58 -8.67
N TRP A 560 24.43 -12.38 -8.71
CA TRP A 560 23.47 -13.39 -8.29
C TRP A 560 23.29 -14.53 -9.30
N ASP A 561 23.54 -14.27 -10.58
CA ASP A 561 23.52 -15.28 -11.62
C ASP A 561 24.73 -16.22 -11.46
N ARG A 562 25.91 -15.66 -11.22
CA ARG A 562 27.14 -16.41 -10.93
C ARG A 562 27.05 -17.21 -9.62
N ILE A 563 26.43 -16.65 -8.59
CA ILE A 563 26.20 -17.36 -7.32
C ILE A 563 25.27 -18.55 -7.51
N ALA A 564 24.19 -18.39 -8.28
CA ALA A 564 23.26 -19.49 -8.56
C ALA A 564 23.94 -20.62 -9.36
N GLU A 565 24.80 -20.27 -10.32
CA GLU A 565 25.57 -21.21 -11.11
C GLU A 565 26.59 -22.03 -10.29
N CYS A 566 27.12 -21.47 -9.20
CA CYS A 566 27.98 -22.21 -8.26
C CYS A 566 27.21 -23.21 -7.38
N VAL A 567 25.96 -22.91 -7.02
CA VAL A 567 25.14 -23.79 -6.17
C VAL A 567 24.49 -24.89 -7.01
N LYS A 568 24.14 -24.62 -8.28
CA LYS A 568 23.54 -25.53 -9.29
C LYS A 568 22.18 -26.15 -8.94
N SER A 569 21.92 -26.48 -7.67
CA SER A 569 20.67 -27.06 -7.19
C SER A 569 19.63 -26.02 -6.78
N ARG A 570 19.99 -24.73 -6.71
CA ARG A 570 19.12 -23.64 -6.27
C ARG A 570 19.09 -22.50 -7.26
N THR A 571 17.91 -21.91 -7.43
CA THR A 571 17.69 -20.80 -8.35
C THR A 571 18.25 -19.49 -7.77
N LYS A 572 18.52 -18.52 -8.66
CA LYS A 572 18.90 -17.14 -8.29
C LYS A 572 18.00 -16.55 -7.21
N LYS A 573 16.68 -16.76 -7.31
CA LYS A 573 15.69 -16.23 -6.37
C LYS A 573 15.84 -16.85 -4.98
N GLU A 574 16.08 -18.16 -4.90
CA GLU A 574 16.29 -18.88 -3.63
C GLU A 574 17.61 -18.48 -2.96
N CYS A 575 18.69 -18.32 -3.73
CA CYS A 575 19.98 -17.84 -3.21
C CYS A 575 19.87 -16.41 -2.63
N ILE A 576 19.12 -15.52 -3.29
CA ILE A 576 18.86 -14.16 -2.79
C ILE A 576 18.04 -14.19 -1.50
N LEU A 577 16.98 -15.02 -1.46
CA LEU A 577 16.12 -15.13 -0.28
C LEU A 577 16.92 -15.64 0.93
N ARG A 578 17.70 -16.70 0.74
CA ARG A 578 18.55 -17.26 1.79
C ARG A 578 19.62 -16.28 2.29
N TYR A 579 20.21 -15.49 1.40
CA TYR A 579 21.14 -14.43 1.79
C TYR A 579 20.48 -13.36 2.68
N LYS A 580 19.24 -12.96 2.37
CA LYS A 580 18.49 -11.98 3.19
C LYS A 580 18.24 -12.51 4.60
N GLU A 581 17.84 -13.78 4.73
CA GLU A 581 17.66 -14.45 6.03
C GLU A 581 18.97 -14.46 6.85
N LEU A 582 20.09 -14.82 6.22
CA LEU A 582 21.41 -14.81 6.86
C LEU A 582 21.83 -13.39 7.30
N ALA A 583 21.57 -12.38 6.48
CA ALA A 583 21.86 -10.99 6.81
C ALA A 583 20.99 -10.46 7.96
N GLU A 584 19.76 -10.92 8.09
CA GLU A 584 18.88 -10.61 9.23
C GLU A 584 19.37 -11.32 10.50
N MET A 585 19.72 -12.60 10.44
CA MET A 585 20.29 -13.33 11.58
C MET A 585 21.59 -12.68 12.09
N VAL A 586 22.48 -12.24 11.20
CA VAL A 586 23.72 -11.52 11.58
C VAL A 586 23.41 -10.16 12.21
N ARG A 587 22.42 -9.42 11.67
CA ARG A 587 21.98 -8.14 12.25
C ARG A 587 21.35 -8.34 13.63
N ALA A 588 20.50 -9.35 13.80
CA ALA A 588 19.90 -9.71 15.08
C ALA A 588 20.97 -10.13 16.11
N LYS A 589 21.97 -10.92 15.69
CA LYS A 589 23.10 -11.32 16.55
C LYS A 589 23.97 -10.13 16.97
N LYS A 590 24.25 -9.19 16.06
CA LYS A 590 24.96 -7.94 16.39
C LYS A 590 24.14 -7.03 17.31
N ALA A 591 22.83 -6.91 17.09
CA ALA A 591 21.94 -6.16 17.97
C ALA A 591 21.92 -6.75 19.37
N ALA A 592 21.80 -8.08 19.50
CA ALA A 592 21.87 -8.76 20.79
C ALA A 592 23.23 -8.60 21.49
N GLN A 593 24.35 -8.65 20.75
CA GLN A 593 25.69 -8.41 21.30
C GLN A 593 25.92 -6.96 21.76
N ASN A 594 25.27 -5.99 21.11
CA ASN A 594 25.31 -4.58 21.50
C ASN A 594 24.40 -4.23 22.68
N ILE A 595 23.47 -5.12 23.06
CA ILE A 595 22.60 -4.97 24.24
C ILE A 595 23.28 -5.53 25.51
N VAL A 596 24.26 -6.42 25.34
CA VAL A 596 25.00 -7.08 26.43
C VAL A 596 26.31 -6.35 26.79
N LYS A 597 26.72 -5.36 25.99
CA LYS A 597 27.81 -4.42 26.29
C LYS A 597 27.23 -3.12 26.79
#